data_AF-A0A2G2MCW3-F1
#
_entry.id   AF-A0A2G2MCW3-F1
#
_cell.length_a   1.000
_cell.length_b   1.000
_cell.length_c   1.000
_cell.angle_alpha   90.00
_cell.angle_beta   90.00
_cell.angle_gamma   90.00
#
_symmetry.space_group_name_H-M   'P 1'
#
loop_
_entity.id
_entity.type
_entity.pdbx_description
1 polymer ?
#
loop_
_entity_poly.entity_id
_entity_poly.type
_entity_poly.pdbx_seq_one_letter_code
_entity_poly.pdbx_strand_id
1 'polypeptide(L)'
;MVATLNISPSFEYGTRKNIYKTALTALYDKKKIWNQLNEERRLRQQNKEMEKNRFANKKIYTIDNKKYYKVIGMSNSYYLQVNSLNYLRASQVNIQLCQYTFNGMKSKKGLLKIDKVTNKIFISEDTVRVYFKSCALEAIS
;
A
#
# COMPACT_ATOMS: atom_id res chain seq x y z
N MET A 1 -11.22 0.68 76.22
CA MET A 1 -12.45 0.87 75.42
C MET A 1 -12.03 1.00 73.96
N VAL A 2 -12.30 -0.02 73.15
CA VAL A 2 -11.93 -0.04 71.72
C VAL A 2 -13.02 0.72 70.97
N ALA A 3 -12.68 1.89 70.41
CA ALA A 3 -13.58 2.63 69.54
C ALA A 3 -13.65 1.89 68.19
N THR A 4 -14.77 1.22 67.95
CA THR A 4 -15.10 0.66 66.64
C THR A 4 -15.38 1.79 65.66
N LEU A 5 -14.46 2.01 64.71
CA LEU A 5 -14.68 2.87 63.56
C LEU A 5 -15.80 2.26 62.70
N ASN A 6 -17.01 2.78 62.85
CA ASN A 6 -18.13 2.52 61.95
C ASN A 6 -17.84 3.19 60.61
N ILE A 7 -17.12 2.50 59.73
CA ILE A 7 -16.98 2.88 58.33
C ILE A 7 -18.34 2.65 57.68
N SER A 8 -19.02 3.73 57.29
CA SER A 8 -20.33 3.68 56.65
C SER A 8 -20.24 2.90 55.33
N PRO A 9 -21.12 1.90 55.09
CA PRO A 9 -21.05 1.05 53.89
C PRO A 9 -21.12 1.85 52.57
N SER A 10 -21.72 3.04 52.60
CA SER A 10 -21.87 3.96 51.48
C SER A 10 -20.55 4.44 50.86
N PHE A 11 -19.44 4.47 51.61
CA PHE A 11 -18.14 4.96 51.12
C PHE A 11 -17.42 3.94 50.21
N GLU A 12 -17.62 2.63 50.45
CA GLU A 12 -17.03 1.56 49.62
C GLU A 12 -17.75 1.40 48.27
N TYR A 13 -19.06 1.66 48.20
CA TYR A 13 -19.82 1.50 46.95
C TYR A 13 -19.52 2.62 45.93
N GLY A 14 -19.29 3.85 46.38
CA GLY A 14 -18.97 5.00 45.51
C GLY A 14 -17.57 4.90 44.89
N THR A 15 -16.59 4.47 45.68
CA THR A 15 -15.20 4.24 45.22
C THR A 15 -15.12 3.06 44.25
N ARG A 16 -15.81 1.95 44.54
CA ARG A 16 -15.89 0.79 43.63
C ARG A 16 -16.51 1.16 42.27
N LYS A 17 -17.66 1.85 42.24
CA LYS A 17 -18.31 2.26 40.97
C LYS A 17 -17.41 3.12 40.08
N ASN A 18 -16.64 4.04 40.66
CA ASN A 18 -15.71 4.88 39.89
C ASN A 18 -14.53 4.07 39.35
N ILE A 19 -13.95 3.15 40.13
CA ILE A 19 -12.87 2.28 39.67
C ILE A 19 -13.33 1.39 38.50
N TYR A 20 -14.53 0.80 38.60
CA TYR A 20 -15.09 -0.01 37.50
C TYR A 20 -15.35 0.83 36.25
N LYS A 21 -15.87 2.06 36.39
CA LYS A 21 -16.11 2.96 35.27
C LYS A 21 -14.81 3.35 34.57
N THR A 22 -13.78 3.71 35.33
CA THR A 22 -12.43 4.05 34.81
C THR A 22 -11.76 2.84 34.14
N ALA A 23 -11.89 1.65 34.72
CA ALA A 23 -11.38 0.42 34.13
C ALA A 23 -12.13 0.04 32.84
N LEU A 24 -13.45 0.22 32.79
CA LEU A 24 -14.26 -0.01 31.59
C LEU A 24 -13.90 0.95 30.45
N THR A 25 -13.68 2.24 30.75
CA THR A 25 -13.19 3.21 29.74
C THR A 25 -11.79 2.85 29.25
N ALA A 26 -10.86 2.48 30.15
CA ALA A 26 -9.52 2.05 29.77
C ALA A 26 -9.52 0.76 28.92
N LEU A 27 -10.43 -0.18 29.20
CA LEU A 27 -10.62 -1.38 28.39
C LEU A 27 -11.22 -1.08 27.01
N TYR A 28 -12.15 -0.12 26.93
CA TYR A 28 -12.71 0.33 25.66
C TYR A 28 -11.67 1.02 24.79
N ASP A 29 -10.87 1.92 25.37
CA ASP A 29 -9.77 2.60 24.70
C ASP A 29 -8.71 1.60 24.22
N LYS A 30 -8.35 0.63 25.08
CA LYS A 30 -7.43 -0.46 24.71
C LYS A 30 -7.98 -1.29 23.55
N LYS A 31 -9.27 -1.63 23.54
CA LYS A 31 -9.91 -2.37 22.44
C LYS A 31 -9.91 -1.55 21.16
N LYS A 32 -10.18 -0.25 21.23
CA LYS A 32 -10.15 0.66 20.08
C LYS A 32 -8.74 0.75 19.47
N ILE A 33 -7.73 0.96 20.31
CA ILE A 33 -6.32 1.00 19.87
C ILE A 33 -5.92 -0.35 19.27
N TRP A 34 -6.29 -1.46 19.90
CA TRP A 34 -5.97 -2.79 19.41
C TRP A 34 -6.62 -3.08 18.04
N ASN A 35 -7.88 -2.70 17.86
CA ASN A 35 -8.57 -2.81 16.58
C ASN A 35 -7.89 -1.98 15.50
N GLN A 36 -7.54 -0.72 15.79
CA GLN A 36 -6.85 0.15 14.85
C GLN A 36 -5.49 -0.43 14.41
N LEU A 37 -4.68 -0.93 15.36
CA LEU A 37 -3.40 -1.57 15.05
C LEU A 37 -3.58 -2.84 14.19
N ASN A 38 -4.63 -3.63 14.46
CA ASN A 38 -4.91 -4.82 13.66
C ASN A 38 -5.41 -4.48 12.26
N GLU A 39 -6.24 -3.46 12.11
CA GLU A 39 -6.66 -2.97 10.79
C GLU A 39 -5.46 -2.46 9.98
N GLU A 40 -4.57 -1.69 10.61
CA GLU A 40 -3.33 -1.24 9.98
C GLU A 40 -2.44 -2.41 9.55
N ARG A 41 -2.28 -3.43 10.39
CA ARG A 41 -1.53 -4.65 10.05
C ARG A 41 -2.17 -5.38 8.86
N ARG A 42 -3.49 -5.57 8.90
CA ARG A 42 -4.25 -6.22 7.82
C ARG A 42 -4.07 -5.49 6.50
N LEU A 43 -4.21 -4.15 6.49
CA LEU A 43 -4.03 -3.34 5.29
C LEU A 43 -2.60 -3.41 4.75
N ARG A 44 -1.58 -3.38 5.63
CA ARG A 44 -0.18 -3.53 5.22
C ARG A 44 0.07 -4.90 4.58
N GLN A 45 -0.50 -5.97 5.14
CA GLN A 45 -0.36 -7.31 4.58
C GLN A 45 -1.04 -7.44 3.22
N GLN A 46 -2.29 -6.96 3.11
CA GLN A 46 -3.03 -6.95 1.83
C GLN A 46 -2.27 -6.20 0.74
N ASN A 47 -1.70 -5.02 1.06
CA ASN A 47 -0.92 -4.26 0.09
C ASN A 47 0.33 -5.02 -0.39
N LYS A 48 1.06 -5.67 0.53
CA LYS A 48 2.23 -6.50 0.18
C LYS A 48 1.86 -7.68 -0.72
N GLU A 49 0.75 -8.35 -0.43
CA GLU A 49 0.26 -9.46 -1.25
C GLU A 49 -0.16 -8.98 -2.65
N MET A 50 -0.88 -7.86 -2.75
CA MET A 50 -1.24 -7.27 -4.04
C MET A 50 -0.02 -6.86 -4.88
N GLU A 51 0.99 -6.22 -4.26
CA GLU A 51 2.25 -5.89 -4.94
C GLU A 51 2.95 -7.13 -5.46
N LYS A 52 3.07 -8.18 -4.63
CA LYS A 52 3.67 -9.45 -5.02
C LYS A 52 2.92 -10.06 -6.21
N ASN A 53 1.59 -10.13 -6.12
CA ASN A 53 0.75 -10.73 -7.18
C ASN A 53 0.82 -9.95 -8.50
N ARG A 54 0.99 -8.62 -8.45
CA ARG A 54 1.04 -7.78 -9.65
C ARG A 54 2.28 -8.04 -10.50
N PHE A 55 3.42 -8.25 -9.86
CA PHE A 55 4.70 -8.49 -10.54
C PHE A 55 5.09 -9.97 -10.56
N ALA A 56 4.31 -10.84 -9.93
CA ALA A 56 4.44 -12.28 -10.05
C ALA A 56 4.22 -12.73 -11.50
N ASN A 57 5.02 -13.72 -11.91
CA ASN A 57 4.94 -14.37 -13.23
C ASN A 57 5.05 -13.39 -14.41
N LYS A 58 5.73 -12.24 -14.21
CA LYS A 58 6.02 -11.29 -15.28
C LYS A 58 7.40 -11.57 -15.86
N LYS A 59 7.49 -11.47 -17.19
CA LYS A 59 8.74 -11.71 -17.91
C LYS A 59 9.70 -10.54 -17.66
N ILE A 60 10.91 -10.87 -17.22
CA ILE A 60 11.97 -9.89 -16.95
C ILE A 60 12.97 -9.94 -18.10
N TYR A 61 13.20 -8.79 -18.70
CA TYR A 61 14.21 -8.59 -19.73
C TYR A 61 15.46 -7.98 -19.10
N THR A 62 16.63 -8.51 -19.44
CA THR A 62 17.91 -7.92 -19.03
C THR A 62 18.53 -7.23 -20.24
N ILE A 63 18.68 -5.90 -20.16
CA ILE A 63 19.28 -5.05 -21.19
C ILE A 63 20.30 -4.15 -20.48
N ASP A 64 21.55 -4.13 -20.93
CA ASP A 64 22.64 -3.34 -20.34
C ASP A 64 22.75 -3.50 -18.80
N ASN A 65 22.74 -4.75 -18.32
CA ASN A 65 22.75 -5.12 -16.90
C ASN A 65 21.58 -4.57 -16.05
N LYS A 66 20.56 -3.99 -16.68
CA LYS A 66 19.34 -3.52 -16.03
C LYS A 66 18.18 -4.44 -16.35
N LYS A 67 17.30 -4.61 -15.36
CA LYS A 67 16.09 -5.43 -15.47
C LYS A 67 14.89 -4.57 -15.85
N TYR A 68 14.10 -5.05 -16.81
CA TYR A 68 12.92 -4.37 -17.31
C TYR A 68 11.72 -5.31 -17.43
N TYR A 69 10.52 -4.76 -17.23
CA TYR A 69 9.27 -5.37 -17.68
C TYR A 69 8.82 -4.74 -18.98
N LYS A 70 8.35 -5.57 -19.92
CA LYS A 70 7.72 -5.08 -21.15
C LYS A 70 6.26 -4.76 -20.90
N VAL A 71 5.85 -3.57 -21.36
CA VAL A 71 4.46 -3.10 -21.30
C VAL A 71 3.71 -3.57 -22.54
N ILE A 72 2.50 -4.09 -22.34
CA ILE A 72 1.56 -4.52 -23.36
C ILE A 72 0.32 -3.61 -23.30
N GLY A 73 -0.28 -3.36 -24.46
CA GLY A 73 -1.51 -2.56 -24.59
C GLY A 73 -1.27 -1.08 -24.90
N MET A 74 -0.02 -0.68 -25.11
CA MET A 74 0.36 0.63 -25.64
C MET A 74 0.67 0.54 -27.13
N SER A 75 0.68 1.68 -27.83
CA SER A 75 1.00 1.76 -29.26
C SER A 75 2.42 1.32 -29.55
N ASN A 76 3.37 1.71 -28.71
CA ASN A 76 4.77 1.33 -28.81
C ASN A 76 5.15 0.25 -27.79
N SER A 77 6.20 -0.51 -28.10
CA SER A 77 6.81 -1.45 -27.15
C SER A 77 7.63 -0.69 -26.12
N TYR A 78 7.00 -0.37 -24.99
CA TYR A 78 7.67 0.26 -23.86
C TYR A 78 8.17 -0.75 -22.84
N TYR A 79 9.21 -0.35 -22.11
CA TYR A 79 9.89 -1.10 -21.07
C TYR A 79 9.96 -0.24 -19.81
N LEU A 80 9.69 -0.85 -18.67
CA LEU A 80 9.77 -0.23 -17.35
C LEU A 80 10.89 -0.86 -16.56
N GLN A 81 11.80 -0.06 -16.03
CA GLN A 81 12.86 -0.59 -15.18
C GLN A 81 12.26 -1.12 -13.87
N VAL A 82 12.63 -2.34 -13.48
CA VAL A 82 12.08 -3.01 -12.28
C VAL A 82 12.26 -2.16 -11.02
N ASN A 83 13.43 -1.52 -10.86
CA ASN A 83 13.72 -0.70 -9.69
C ASN A 83 12.80 0.52 -9.54
N SER A 84 12.31 1.08 -10.66
CA SER A 84 11.41 2.22 -10.65
C SER A 84 10.02 1.87 -10.13
N LEU A 85 9.68 0.58 -10.09
CA LEU A 85 8.38 0.08 -9.70
C LEU A 85 8.25 -0.15 -8.19
N ASN A 86 9.35 -0.09 -7.44
CA ASN A 86 9.36 -0.21 -5.98
C ASN A 86 8.66 0.97 -5.27
N TYR A 87 8.46 2.09 -5.98
CA TYR A 87 7.86 3.31 -5.44
C TYR A 87 6.42 3.53 -5.90
N LEU A 88 5.79 2.50 -6.47
CA LEU A 88 4.45 2.63 -7.00
C LEU A 88 3.42 2.80 -5.90
N ARG A 89 2.61 3.84 -6.07
CA ARG A 89 1.50 4.16 -5.20
C ARG A 89 0.25 4.29 -6.06
N ALA A 90 -0.90 4.39 -5.40
CA ALA A 90 -2.15 4.74 -6.08
C ALA A 90 -2.12 6.16 -6.67
N SER A 91 -1.30 7.03 -6.09
CA SER A 91 -1.02 8.35 -6.66
C SER A 91 -0.19 8.21 -7.94
N GLN A 92 -0.38 9.14 -8.87
CA GLN A 92 0.47 9.23 -10.06
C GLN A 92 1.94 9.45 -9.68
N VAL A 93 2.84 8.74 -10.34
CA VAL A 93 4.29 8.84 -10.17
C VAL A 93 4.94 9.06 -11.53
N ASN A 94 5.95 9.91 -11.56
CA ASN A 94 6.81 10.07 -12.72
C ASN A 94 7.64 8.80 -12.92
N ILE A 95 7.59 8.26 -14.13
CA ILE A 95 8.35 7.08 -14.52
C ILE A 95 9.14 7.34 -15.80
N GLN A 96 10.17 6.53 -15.99
CA GLN A 96 10.94 6.50 -17.23
C GLN A 96 10.41 5.34 -18.09
N LEU A 97 9.79 5.69 -19.21
CA LEU A 97 9.37 4.76 -20.25
C LEU A 97 10.54 4.58 -21.22
N CYS A 98 11.04 3.36 -21.32
CA CYS A 98 12.13 3.04 -22.22
C CYS A 98 11.60 2.34 -23.47
N GLN A 99 12.12 2.68 -24.64
CA GLN A 99 11.81 2.02 -25.90
C GLN A 99 13.11 1.44 -26.47
N TYR A 100 13.09 0.15 -26.77
CA TYR A 100 14.22 -0.52 -27.38
C TYR A 100 14.18 -0.29 -28.90
N THR A 101 15.24 0.30 -29.45
CA THR A 101 15.39 0.61 -30.87
C THR A 101 16.71 0.04 -31.39
N PHE A 102 16.93 0.04 -32.72
CA PHE A 102 18.20 -0.39 -33.32
C PHE A 102 19.41 0.38 -32.76
N ASN A 103 19.23 1.64 -32.38
CA ASN A 103 20.28 2.49 -31.81
C ASN A 103 20.34 2.40 -30.27
N GLY A 104 19.76 1.35 -29.68
CA GLY A 104 19.71 1.12 -28.23
C GLY A 104 18.44 1.63 -27.55
N MET A 105 18.54 1.81 -26.23
CA MET A 105 17.41 2.13 -25.36
C MET A 105 17.16 3.65 -25.32
N LYS A 106 16.08 4.11 -25.95
CA LYS A 106 15.62 5.51 -25.82
C LYS A 106 14.71 5.62 -24.62
N SER A 107 14.75 6.73 -23.90
CA SER A 107 13.90 6.93 -22.73
C SER A 107 13.10 8.23 -22.81
N LYS A 108 11.89 8.19 -22.26
CA LYS A 108 10.97 9.33 -22.17
C LYS A 108 10.35 9.35 -20.77
N LYS A 109 9.99 10.54 -20.29
CA LYS A 109 9.20 10.70 -19.06
C LYS A 109 7.73 10.41 -19.33
N GLY A 110 7.10 9.65 -18.45
CA GLY A 110 5.67 9.41 -18.45
C GLY A 110 5.12 9.39 -17.03
N LEU A 111 3.82 9.16 -16.92
CA LEU A 111 3.14 8.99 -15.63
C LEU A 111 2.64 7.57 -15.50
N LEU A 112 2.73 7.02 -14.30
CA LEU A 112 2.15 5.73 -13.96
C LEU A 112 1.30 5.87 -12.70
N LYS A 113 0.14 5.22 -12.71
CA LYS A 113 -0.65 5.00 -11.50
C LYS A 113 -1.19 3.58 -11.49
N ILE A 114 -1.52 3.10 -10.31
CA ILE A 114 -2.07 1.77 -10.13
C ILE A 114 -3.44 1.91 -9.47
N ASP A 115 -4.39 1.10 -9.93
CA ASP A 115 -5.64 0.95 -9.20
C ASP A 115 -5.44 0.06 -7.96
N LYS A 116 -5.84 0.58 -6.79
CA LYS A 116 -5.80 -0.13 -5.52
C LYS A 116 -6.67 -1.39 -5.53
N VAL A 117 -7.71 -1.43 -6.37
CA VAL A 117 -8.70 -2.50 -6.36
C VAL A 117 -8.41 -3.54 -7.44
N THR A 118 -8.16 -3.12 -8.68
CA THR A 118 -8.18 -4.05 -9.83
C THR A 118 -6.82 -4.57 -10.28
N ASN A 119 -5.72 -4.33 -9.54
CA ASN A 119 -4.34 -4.67 -9.93
C ASN A 119 -3.87 -4.14 -11.30
N LYS A 120 -4.71 -3.33 -11.97
CA LYS A 120 -4.43 -2.74 -13.26
C LYS A 120 -3.39 -1.64 -13.13
N ILE A 121 -2.49 -1.60 -14.11
CA ILE A 121 -1.49 -0.55 -14.26
C ILE A 121 -2.02 0.42 -15.32
N PHE A 122 -1.92 1.70 -15.03
CA PHE A 122 -2.30 2.77 -15.94
C PHE A 122 -1.09 3.62 -16.24
N ILE A 123 -0.79 3.81 -17.52
CA ILE A 123 0.35 4.59 -17.98
C ILE A 123 -0.13 5.72 -18.88
N SER A 124 0.47 6.89 -18.70
CA SER A 124 0.41 8.00 -19.64
C SER A 124 1.79 8.24 -20.24
N GLU A 125 1.85 8.37 -21.57
CA GLU A 125 3.10 8.63 -22.30
C GLU A 125 3.56 10.08 -22.22
N ASP A 126 2.70 10.98 -21.74
CA ASP A 126 2.95 12.41 -21.62
C ASP A 126 2.71 12.86 -20.18
N THR A 127 3.51 13.83 -19.75
CA THR A 127 3.42 14.46 -18.42
C THR A 127 2.55 15.72 -18.44
N VAL A 128 2.30 16.30 -19.62
CA VAL A 128 1.50 17.53 -19.79
C VAL A 128 0.06 17.20 -20.16
N ARG A 129 -0.13 16.41 -21.23
CA ARG A 129 -1.46 15.95 -21.67
C ARG A 129 -1.74 14.55 -21.14
N VAL A 130 -2.20 14.50 -19.91
CA VAL A 130 -2.31 13.25 -19.16
C VAL A 130 -3.55 12.44 -19.58
N TYR A 131 -3.31 11.45 -20.44
CA TYR A 131 -4.28 10.40 -20.77
C TYR A 131 -3.78 9.05 -20.27
N PHE A 132 -4.44 8.49 -19.27
CA PHE A 132 -4.08 7.20 -18.71
C PHE A 132 -4.72 6.07 -19.49
N LYS A 133 -3.88 5.17 -20.03
CA LYS A 133 -4.33 3.94 -20.68
C LYS A 133 -4.08 2.74 -19.77
N SER A 134 -5.06 1.86 -19.65
CA SER A 134 -4.87 0.58 -18.97
C SER A 134 -3.90 -0.28 -19.77
N CYS A 135 -2.87 -0.79 -19.11
CA CYS A 135 -1.84 -1.63 -19.69
C CYS A 135 -1.55 -2.85 -18.82
N ALA A 136 -0.95 -3.87 -19.42
CA ALA A 136 -0.48 -5.06 -18.73
C ALA A 136 1.04 -5.19 -18.86
N LEU A 137 1.64 -5.97 -17.98
CA LEU A 137 3.02 -6.42 -18.16
C LEU A 137 3.01 -7.80 -18.80
N GLU A 138 3.96 -8.05 -19.68
CA GLU A 138 4.13 -9.34 -20.33
C GLU A 138 4.32 -10.46 -19.31
N ALA A 139 3.52 -11.53 -19.46
CA ALA A 139 3.60 -12.71 -18.61
C ALA A 139 4.73 -13.65 -19.08
N ILE A 140 5.24 -14.46 -18.16
CA ILE A 140 6.06 -15.63 -18.49
C ILE A 140 5.08 -16.64 -19.12
N SER A 141 5.24 -16.89 -20.42
CA SER A 141 4.51 -17.93 -21.16
C SER A 141 4.96 -19.32 -20.75
#